data_AF-A0A7K3GUS5-F1
#
_entry.id   AF-A0A7K3GUS5-F1
#
_cell.length_a   1.000
_cell.length_b   1.000
_cell.length_c   1.000
_cell.angle_alpha   90.00
_cell.angle_beta   90.00
_cell.angle_gamma   90.00
#
_symmetry.space_group_name_H-M   'P 1'
#
loop_
_entity.id
_entity.type
_entity.pdbx_description
1 polymer ?
#
loop_
_entity_poly.entity_id
_entity_poly.type
_entity_poly.pdbx_seq_one_letter_code
_entity_poly.pdbx_strand_id
1 'polypeptide(L)'
;MLIQAHLGYAQLHRLELSKANYDLLSAMTEVQRPGGEVNASQAELRARVGLSKNRTSIAMNQLVERNIVLRPEGRYRSYFIHPYFAGYETVEEMEEALRDAIEAIRAGELAEPCVPAPQRHLAAVPTRRTA
;
A
#
# COMPACT_ATOMS: atom_id res chain seq x y z
N MET A 1 -5.33 12.30 -24.78
CA MET A 1 -5.93 12.88 -23.55
C MET A 1 -5.01 12.52 -22.40
N LEU A 2 -4.63 13.49 -21.57
CA LEU A 2 -3.47 13.42 -20.64
C LEU A 2 -3.96 13.57 -19.19
N ILE A 3 -4.86 12.70 -18.74
CA ILE A 3 -5.47 12.79 -17.40
C ILE A 3 -5.69 11.41 -16.78
N GLN A 4 -4.68 10.55 -16.60
CA GLN A 4 -4.87 9.37 -15.72
C GLN A 4 -3.67 8.98 -14.83
N ALA A 5 -2.42 9.24 -15.20
CA ALA A 5 -1.28 8.93 -14.33
C ALA A 5 -1.22 9.78 -13.03
N HIS A 6 -1.96 10.90 -12.96
CA HIS A 6 -2.03 11.75 -11.75
C HIS A 6 -2.92 11.18 -10.63
N LEU A 7 -3.79 10.19 -10.90
CA LEU A 7 -4.75 9.69 -9.92
C LEU A 7 -4.08 8.87 -8.80
N GLY A 8 -3.09 8.04 -9.12
CA GLY A 8 -2.39 7.21 -8.12
C GLY A 8 -1.61 8.01 -7.10
N TYR A 9 -0.71 8.89 -7.56
CA TYR A 9 0.14 9.68 -6.66
C TYR A 9 -0.63 10.77 -5.90
N ALA A 10 -1.63 11.41 -6.51
CA ALA A 10 -2.46 12.40 -5.82
C ALA A 10 -3.29 11.76 -4.69
N GLN A 11 -3.66 10.48 -4.83
CA GLN A 11 -4.34 9.74 -3.77
C GLN A 11 -3.41 9.35 -2.61
N LEU A 12 -2.12 9.10 -2.86
CA LEU A 12 -1.17 8.77 -1.78
C LEU A 12 -1.12 9.83 -0.67
N HIS A 13 -1.25 11.11 -1.01
CA HIS A 13 -1.31 12.17 0.01
C HIS A 13 -2.55 12.03 0.92
N ARG A 14 -3.69 11.58 0.38
CA ARG A 14 -4.90 11.34 1.16
C ARG A 14 -4.79 10.12 2.07
N LEU A 15 -3.86 9.22 1.77
CA LEU A 15 -3.61 8.03 2.57
C LEU A 15 -2.79 8.33 3.83
N GLU A 16 -2.32 9.55 4.07
CA GLU A 16 -1.66 9.91 5.34
C GLU A 16 -0.58 8.88 5.76
N LEU A 17 0.22 8.45 4.79
CA LEU A 17 1.22 7.42 5.03
C LEU A 17 2.29 7.94 5.99
N SER A 18 2.65 7.12 6.97
CA SER A 18 3.84 7.40 7.78
C SER A 18 5.06 7.47 6.86
N LYS A 19 6.09 8.23 7.26
CA LYS A 19 7.35 8.30 6.49
C LYS A 19 7.91 6.91 6.18
N ALA A 20 7.86 5.97 7.14
CA ALA A 20 8.37 4.62 6.93
C ALA A 20 7.56 3.83 5.88
N ASN A 21 6.24 4.04 5.81
CA ASN A 21 5.38 3.38 4.82
C ASN A 21 5.60 3.97 3.44
N TYR A 22 5.74 5.30 3.37
CA TYR A 22 6.06 6.01 2.14
C TYR A 22 7.43 5.58 1.58
N ASP A 23 8.49 5.61 2.42
CA ASP A 23 9.83 5.21 2.02
C ASP A 23 9.83 3.75 1.50
N LEU A 24 9.13 2.85 2.20
CA LEU A 24 9.03 1.45 1.80
C LEU A 24 8.25 1.26 0.49
N LEU A 25 7.12 1.95 0.30
CA LEU A 25 6.34 1.92 -0.94
C LEU A 25 7.15 2.49 -2.12
N SER A 26 7.92 3.56 -1.89
CA SER A 26 8.83 4.12 -2.89
C SER A 26 9.86 3.08 -3.32
N ALA A 27 10.52 2.40 -2.38
CA ALA A 27 11.48 1.35 -2.69
C ALA A 27 10.85 0.14 -3.41
N MET A 28 9.58 -0.17 -3.14
CA MET A 28 8.83 -1.20 -3.88
C MET A 28 8.54 -0.75 -5.33
N THR A 29 8.17 0.51 -5.51
CA THR A 29 7.88 1.11 -6.83
C THR A 29 9.11 1.11 -7.73
N GLU A 30 10.32 1.27 -7.17
CA GLU A 30 11.58 1.22 -7.89
C GLU A 30 11.98 -0.17 -8.41
N VAL A 31 11.44 -1.24 -7.81
CA VAL A 31 11.81 -2.64 -8.13
C VAL A 31 10.65 -3.47 -8.65
N GLN A 32 9.48 -2.83 -8.81
CA GLN A 32 8.33 -3.49 -9.37
C GLN A 32 8.58 -3.83 -10.85
N ARG A 33 7.93 -4.88 -11.32
CA ARG A 33 7.63 -5.07 -12.74
C ARG A 33 6.37 -4.30 -13.12
N PRO A 34 6.14 -4.05 -14.41
CA PRO A 34 4.86 -3.56 -14.90
C PRO A 34 3.69 -4.36 -14.32
N GLY A 35 2.64 -3.67 -13.88
CA GLY A 35 1.50 -4.28 -13.19
C GLY A 35 1.70 -4.50 -11.68
N GLY A 36 2.84 -4.06 -11.11
CA GLY A 36 2.99 -3.94 -9.66
C GLY A 36 3.68 -5.11 -8.95
N GLU A 37 4.11 -6.15 -9.65
CA GLU A 37 4.82 -7.27 -9.03
C GLU A 37 6.17 -6.82 -8.44
N VAL A 38 6.35 -6.94 -7.13
CA VAL A 38 7.58 -6.53 -6.46
C VAL A 38 8.59 -7.67 -6.44
N ASN A 39 9.61 -7.56 -7.30
CA ASN A 39 10.69 -8.55 -7.40
C ASN A 39 11.84 -8.26 -6.43
N ALA A 40 11.53 -8.16 -5.13
CA ALA A 40 12.51 -7.96 -4.08
C ALA A 40 12.04 -8.54 -2.75
N SER A 41 12.97 -9.11 -1.98
CA SER A 41 12.69 -9.55 -0.62
C SER A 41 12.55 -8.35 0.32
N GLN A 42 11.84 -8.56 1.44
CA GLN A 42 11.70 -7.56 2.48
C GLN A 42 13.05 -7.15 3.11
N ALA A 43 14.06 -8.04 3.07
CA ALA A 43 15.40 -7.73 3.55
C ALA A 43 16.14 -6.76 2.61
N GLU A 44 15.96 -6.91 1.29
CA GLU A 44 16.50 -5.99 0.28
C GLU A 44 15.79 -4.64 0.34
N LEU A 45 14.45 -4.63 0.39
CA LEU A 45 13.67 -3.40 0.53
C LEU A 45 14.08 -2.63 1.79
N ARG A 46 14.22 -3.33 2.93
CA ARG A 46 14.73 -2.75 4.18
C ARG A 46 16.07 -2.07 4.00
N ALA A 47 17.02 -2.74 3.33
CA ALA A 47 18.37 -2.21 3.14
C ALA A 47 18.37 -0.92 2.32
N ARG A 48 17.48 -0.81 1.31
CA ARG A 48 17.32 0.41 0.50
C ARG A 48 16.84 1.60 1.32
N VAL A 49 15.89 1.39 2.22
CA VAL A 49 15.26 2.47 3.00
C VAL A 49 15.90 2.71 4.38
N GLY A 50 16.91 1.94 4.74
CA GLY A 50 17.62 2.08 6.02
C GLY A 50 16.76 1.79 7.26
N LEU A 51 15.68 1.02 7.13
CA LEU A 51 14.80 0.68 8.25
C LEU A 51 15.34 -0.51 9.07
N SER A 52 14.94 -0.58 10.35
CA SER A 52 15.16 -1.81 11.12
C SER A 52 14.23 -2.93 10.65
N LYS A 53 14.57 -4.19 10.98
CA LYS A 53 13.73 -5.36 10.63
C LYS A 53 12.29 -5.20 11.15
N ASN A 54 12.14 -4.82 12.42
CA ASN A 54 10.84 -4.66 13.05
C ASN A 54 10.03 -3.52 12.38
N ARG A 55 10.66 -2.36 12.17
CA ARG A 55 10.00 -1.21 11.51
C ARG A 55 9.56 -1.55 10.08
N THR A 56 10.35 -2.31 9.34
CA THR A 56 9.99 -2.77 7.99
C THR A 56 8.80 -3.73 8.02
N SER A 57 8.74 -4.63 9.00
CA SER A 57 7.61 -5.55 9.17
C SER A 57 6.32 -4.80 9.47
N ILE A 58 6.39 -3.81 10.38
CA ILE A 58 5.24 -2.96 10.73
C ILE A 58 4.78 -2.16 9.51
N ALA A 59 5.70 -1.48 8.82
CA ALA A 59 5.37 -0.68 7.64
C ALA A 59 4.75 -1.54 6.52
N MET A 60 5.30 -2.73 6.25
CA MET A 60 4.74 -3.65 5.26
C MET A 60 3.33 -4.11 5.64
N ASN A 61 3.12 -4.52 6.90
CA ASN A 61 1.79 -4.92 7.36
C ASN A 61 0.79 -3.78 7.26
N GLN A 62 1.19 -2.55 7.61
CA GLN A 62 0.32 -1.38 7.45
C GLN A 62 -0.03 -1.09 5.99
N LEU A 63 0.89 -1.29 5.05
CA LEU A 63 0.59 -1.13 3.61
C LEU A 63 -0.39 -2.22 3.13
N VAL A 64 -0.26 -3.45 3.65
CA VAL A 64 -1.12 -4.58 3.31
C VAL A 64 -2.52 -4.44 3.92
N GLU A 65 -2.61 -4.12 5.21
CA GLU A 65 -3.87 -3.87 5.92
C GLU A 65 -4.70 -2.76 5.28
N ARG A 66 -4.04 -1.88 4.52
CA ARG A 66 -4.65 -0.73 3.85
C ARG A 66 -4.89 -0.93 2.35
N ASN A 67 -4.68 -2.15 1.85
CA ASN A 67 -4.83 -2.53 0.45
C ASN A 67 -4.00 -1.69 -0.53
N ILE A 68 -2.91 -1.08 -0.07
CA ILE A 68 -1.96 -0.35 -0.93
C ILE A 68 -0.97 -1.35 -1.56
N VAL A 69 -0.62 -2.36 -0.77
CA VAL A 69 0.15 -3.52 -1.19
C VAL A 69 -0.75 -4.74 -1.01
N LEU A 70 -0.79 -5.59 -2.01
CA LEU A 70 -1.53 -6.83 -2.02
C LEU A 70 -0.58 -7.99 -1.72
N ARG A 71 -1.04 -8.94 -0.91
CA ARG A 71 -0.35 -10.19 -0.62
C ARG A 71 -1.22 -11.34 -1.13
N PRO A 72 -0.91 -11.97 -2.27
CA PRO A 72 -1.69 -13.08 -2.78
C PRO A 72 -1.67 -14.25 -1.79
N GLU A 73 -2.81 -14.89 -1.60
CA GLU A 73 -2.90 -16.11 -0.81
C GLU A 73 -2.07 -17.23 -1.45
N GLY A 74 -1.43 -18.05 -0.63
CA GLY A 74 -0.65 -19.20 -1.09
C GLY A 74 0.69 -18.88 -1.79
N ARG A 75 1.00 -17.61 -2.09
CA ARG A 75 2.33 -17.21 -2.61
C ARG A 75 3.18 -16.59 -1.53
N TYR A 76 4.10 -17.40 -1.00
CA TYR A 76 5.00 -16.97 0.08
C TYR A 76 5.90 -15.83 -0.38
N ARG A 77 5.79 -14.66 0.28
CA ARG A 77 6.62 -13.46 0.10
C ARG A 77 6.51 -12.74 -1.25
N SER A 78 5.47 -13.01 -2.04
CA SER A 78 5.17 -12.19 -3.21
C SER A 78 4.28 -11.01 -2.80
N TYR A 79 4.68 -9.80 -3.18
CA TYR A 79 3.90 -8.59 -2.96
C TYR A 79 3.58 -7.95 -4.30
N PHE A 80 2.38 -7.40 -4.41
CA PHE A 80 1.96 -6.59 -5.55
C PHE A 80 1.61 -5.20 -5.05
N ILE A 81 2.01 -4.16 -5.77
CA ILE A 81 1.47 -2.82 -5.55
C ILE A 81 0.05 -2.81 -6.14
N HIS A 82 -0.90 -2.23 -5.41
CA HIS A 82 -2.27 -2.10 -5.90
C HIS A 82 -2.30 -1.39 -7.25
N PRO A 83 -3.16 -1.79 -8.23
CA PRO A 83 -3.17 -1.21 -9.58
C PRO A 83 -3.20 0.32 -9.64
N TYR A 84 -3.93 0.95 -8.71
CA TYR A 84 -3.97 2.42 -8.57
C TYR A 84 -2.62 3.08 -8.31
N PHE A 85 -1.62 2.36 -7.81
CA PHE A 85 -0.29 2.90 -7.47
C PHE A 85 0.85 2.18 -8.21
N ALA A 86 0.55 1.14 -9.00
CA ALA A 86 1.54 0.38 -9.72
C ALA A 86 2.10 1.16 -10.93
N GLY A 87 3.28 0.75 -11.39
CA GLY A 87 3.87 1.21 -12.64
C GLY A 87 3.47 0.33 -13.81
N TYR A 88 3.42 0.92 -15.01
CA TYR A 88 3.03 0.27 -16.27
C TYR A 88 3.98 0.69 -17.38
N GLU A 89 4.18 -0.15 -18.41
CA GLU A 89 5.05 0.20 -19.53
C GLU A 89 4.37 1.20 -20.46
N THR A 90 3.06 1.04 -20.63
CA THR A 90 2.25 1.86 -21.54
C THR A 90 1.04 2.47 -20.84
N VAL A 91 0.46 3.50 -21.47
CA VAL A 91 -0.77 4.13 -20.97
C VAL A 91 -1.95 3.18 -21.15
N GLU A 92 -1.96 2.41 -22.22
CA GLU A 92 -2.99 1.43 -22.55
C GLU A 92 -3.07 0.32 -21.50
N GLU A 93 -1.92 -0.24 -21.10
CA GLU A 93 -1.83 -1.21 -20.00
C GLU A 93 -2.33 -0.63 -18.67
N MET A 94 -1.98 0.62 -18.38
CA MET A 94 -2.47 1.31 -17.19
C MET A 94 -3.99 1.45 -17.24
N GLU A 95 -4.56 1.92 -18.36
CA GLU A 95 -6.01 2.10 -18.50
C GLU A 95 -6.79 0.79 -18.38
N GLU A 96 -6.28 -0.29 -18.97
CA GLU A 96 -6.85 -1.64 -18.85
C GLU A 96 -6.80 -2.13 -17.41
N ALA A 97 -5.62 -2.08 -16.76
CA ALA A 97 -5.48 -2.52 -15.38
C ALA A 97 -6.31 -1.69 -14.38
N LEU A 98 -6.47 -0.39 -14.63
CA LEU A 98 -7.35 0.45 -13.82
C LEU A 98 -8.82 0.07 -14.01
N ARG A 99 -9.24 -0.25 -15.23
CA ARG A 99 -10.62 -0.71 -15.51
C ARG A 99 -10.90 -2.03 -14.81
N ASP A 100 -10.00 -3.00 -14.95
CA ASP A 100 -10.10 -4.31 -14.31
C ASP A 100 -10.15 -4.18 -12.78
N ALA A 101 -9.31 -3.31 -12.22
CA ALA A 101 -9.31 -3.04 -10.78
C ALA A 101 -10.65 -2.46 -10.31
N ILE A 102 -11.24 -1.52 -11.06
CA ILE A 102 -12.55 -0.94 -10.74
C ILE A 102 -13.64 -2.02 -10.78
N GLU A 103 -13.62 -2.91 -11.76
CA GLU A 103 -14.58 -4.01 -11.88
C GLU A 103 -14.42 -5.02 -10.74
N ALA A 104 -13.19 -5.43 -10.42
CA ALA A 104 -12.88 -6.32 -9.31
C ALA A 104 -13.30 -5.72 -7.95
N ILE A 105 -13.11 -4.41 -7.77
CA ILE A 105 -13.59 -3.69 -6.58
C ILE A 105 -15.11 -3.72 -6.47
N ARG A 106 -15.82 -3.46 -7.57
CA ARG A 106 -17.28 -3.51 -7.61
C ARG A 106 -17.82 -4.92 -7.36
N ALA A 107 -17.10 -5.94 -7.81
CA ALA A 107 -17.41 -7.35 -7.56
C ALA A 107 -17.06 -7.80 -6.13
N GLY A 108 -16.29 -7.01 -5.38
CA GLY A 108 -15.79 -7.37 -4.04
C GLY A 108 -14.59 -8.33 -4.04
N GLU A 109 -13.95 -8.51 -5.20
CA GLU A 109 -12.79 -9.39 -5.40
C GLU A 109 -11.46 -8.69 -5.08
N LEU A 110 -11.45 -7.35 -5.17
CA LEU A 110 -10.31 -6.51 -4.81
C LEU A 110 -10.77 -5.44 -3.80
N ALA A 111 -10.04 -5.28 -2.71
CA ALA A 111 -10.39 -4.28 -1.70
C ALA A 111 -9.80 -2.91 -2.05
N GLU A 112 -10.59 -1.84 -1.87
CA GLU A 112 -10.13 -0.47 -2.11
C GLU A 112 -9.01 -0.05 -1.14
N PRO A 113 -8.03 0.75 -1.60
CA PRO A 113 -7.06 1.39 -0.73
C PRO A 113 -7.75 2.31 0.28
N CYS A 114 -7.42 2.17 1.56
CA CYS A 114 -8.12 2.89 2.62
C CYS A 114 -7.20 3.82 3.44
N VAL A 115 -7.79 4.89 3.96
CA VAL A 115 -7.16 5.77 4.97
C VAL A 115 -7.02 5.04 6.30
N PRO A 116 -6.10 5.45 7.19
CA PRO A 116 -5.97 4.81 8.50
C PRO A 116 -7.32 4.82 9.23
N ALA A 117 -7.72 3.68 9.81
CA ALA A 117 -8.84 3.70 10.73
C ALA A 117 -8.49 4.65 11.89
N PRO A 118 -9.40 5.55 12.31
CA PRO A 118 -9.12 6.44 13.42
C PRO A 118 -8.75 5.60 14.65
N GLN A 119 -7.54 5.80 15.17
CA GLN A 119 -7.16 5.19 16.43
C GLN A 119 -8.13 5.73 17.47
N ARG A 120 -9.02 4.89 17.99
CA ARG A 120 -9.74 5.19 19.22
C ARG A 120 -8.66 5.40 20.28
N HIS A 121 -8.28 6.64 20.51
CA HIS A 121 -7.57 7.01 21.73
C HIS A 121 -8.43 6.46 22.85
N LEU A 122 -7.92 5.45 23.55
CA LEU A 122 -8.55 4.91 24.74
C LEU A 122 -8.86 6.11 25.62
N ALA A 123 -10.15 6.50 25.66
CA ALA A 123 -10.61 7.58 26.48
C ALA A 123 -10.10 7.28 27.89
N ALA A 124 -9.42 8.28 28.47
CA ALA A 124 -8.83 8.18 29.80
C ALA A 124 -9.80 7.44 30.73
N VAL A 125 -9.36 6.31 31.28
CA VAL A 125 -10.06 5.61 32.35
C VAL A 125 -10.30 6.66 33.45
N PRO A 126 -11.55 6.99 33.81
CA PRO A 126 -11.78 7.88 34.92
C PRO A 126 -11.24 7.18 36.17
N THR A 127 -10.16 7.72 36.73
CA THR A 127 -9.66 7.30 38.04
C THR A 127 -10.81 7.38 39.03
N ARG A 128 -11.28 6.23 39.52
CA ARG A 128 -12.23 6.18 40.64
C ARG A 128 -11.63 7.00 41.77
N ARG A 129 -12.28 8.10 42.14
CA ARG A 129 -12.06 8.74 43.43
C ARG A 129 -12.45 7.73 44.50
N THR A 130 -11.47 7.25 45.25
CA THR A 130 -11.69 6.57 46.53
C THR A 130 -12.28 7.60 47.49
N ALA A 131 -13.46 7.27 48.04
CA ALA A 131 -14.03 7.95 49.20
C ALA A 131 -13.41 7.39 50.49
#